data_AF-H2ZFC6-F1
#
_entry.id   AF-H2ZFC6-F1
#
_cell.length_a   1.000
_cell.length_b   1.000
_cell.length_c   1.000
_cell.angle_alpha   90.00
_cell.angle_beta   90.00
_cell.angle_gamma   90.00
#
_symmetry.space_group_name_H-M   'P 1'
#
loop_
_entity.id
_entity.type
_entity.pdbx_description
1 polymer ?
#
loop_
_entity_poly.entity_id
_entity_poly.type
_entity_poly.pdbx_seq_one_letter_code
_entity_poly.pdbx_strand_id
1 'polypeptide(L)'
;IEERMMSFDAELRLLRHHKTNLDVDLKMADLRQVTLLEELLLLKEYEKRETTLSGRVMSKRAELAEINGKASEMQARLEVKKRDIDRLSDREKALNASFVTSLGDGNKFSDFLTKVFKKKIKRAKKKALFDSTLALREKRLDLEELLIEEHKIAETLKKDADGLLKKAKVMDSQLKTALADLEAFQVEKQGKLNELDVVVPLRLHQVEHVYNAAVPFDLSPCLIFANTSLSALQRRIKELQQEKSEQRKFYKEARQQHVHLIKNRRVMEERIEQLEEK
;
A
#
# COMPACT_ATOMS: atom_id res chain seq x y z
N ILE A 1 42.97 46.09 52.80
CA ILE A 1 41.84 45.48 53.55
C ILE A 1 40.57 45.52 52.68
N GLU A 2 40.24 46.68 52.12
CA GLU A 2 39.09 46.86 51.21
C GLU A 2 39.09 45.92 49.98
N GLU A 3 40.21 45.75 49.27
CA GLU A 3 40.27 44.82 48.13
C GLU A 3 39.94 43.36 48.51
N ARG A 4 40.39 42.91 49.69
CA ARG A 4 40.08 41.56 50.19
C ARG A 4 38.60 41.45 50.56
N MET A 5 38.01 42.50 51.11
CA MET A 5 36.56 42.53 51.39
C MET A 5 35.74 42.51 50.10
N MET A 6 36.14 43.27 49.07
CA MET A 6 35.47 43.24 47.77
C MET A 6 35.58 41.88 47.07
N SER A 7 36.76 41.22 47.14
CA SER A 7 36.95 39.87 46.58
C SER A 7 36.06 38.86 47.29
N PHE A 8 36.02 38.90 48.63
CA PHE A 8 35.17 38.03 49.43
C PHE A 8 33.68 38.24 49.13
N ASP A 9 33.22 39.50 49.03
CA ASP A 9 31.83 39.81 48.68
C ASP A 9 31.46 39.34 47.27
N ALA A 10 32.40 39.43 46.32
CA ALA A 10 32.23 38.93 44.96
C ALA A 10 32.13 37.39 44.94
N GLU A 11 33.03 36.70 45.64
CA GLU A 11 33.01 35.24 45.80
C GLU A 11 31.71 34.77 46.47
N LEU A 12 31.25 35.46 47.51
CA LEU A 12 29.99 35.16 48.18
C LEU A 12 28.78 35.33 47.26
N ARG A 13 28.77 36.36 46.41
CA ARG A 13 27.72 36.55 45.39
C ARG A 13 27.73 35.44 44.35
N LEU A 14 28.90 35.05 43.85
CA LEU A 14 29.04 33.93 42.91
C LEU A 14 28.55 32.63 43.52
N LEU A 15 28.95 32.35 44.77
CA LEU A 15 28.53 31.15 45.48
C LEU A 15 27.00 31.11 45.70
N ARG A 16 26.40 32.26 46.04
CA ARG A 16 24.93 32.37 46.15
C ARG A 16 24.24 32.09 44.82
N HIS A 17 24.74 32.66 43.72
CA HIS A 17 24.19 32.41 42.39
C HIS A 17 24.32 30.93 41.98
N HIS A 18 25.47 30.31 42.28
CA HIS A 18 25.68 28.90 42.02
C HIS A 18 24.73 28.02 42.84
N LYS A 19 24.57 28.32 44.14
CA LYS A 19 23.62 27.63 45.00
C LYS A 19 22.19 27.73 44.46
N THR A 20 21.73 28.92 44.05
CA THR A 20 20.38 29.07 43.50
C THR A 20 20.18 28.29 42.22
N ASN A 21 21.19 28.23 41.34
CA ASN A 21 21.09 27.44 40.12
C ASN A 21 21.02 25.95 40.43
N LEU A 22 21.86 25.46 41.36
CA LEU A 22 21.82 24.06 41.81
C LEU A 22 20.47 23.69 42.46
N ASP A 23 19.91 24.56 43.29
CA ASP A 23 18.59 24.33 43.91
C ASP A 23 17.48 24.21 42.84
N VAL A 24 17.54 25.04 41.79
CA VAL A 24 16.62 24.95 40.64
C VAL A 24 16.84 23.65 39.87
N ASP A 25 18.09 23.30 39.56
CA ASP A 25 18.43 22.08 38.82
C ASP A 25 17.98 20.81 39.56
N LEU A 26 18.18 20.76 40.89
CA LEU A 26 17.70 19.66 41.73
C LEU A 26 16.18 19.54 41.70
N LYS A 27 15.45 20.67 41.86
CA LYS A 27 13.98 20.65 41.77
C LYS A 27 13.48 20.27 40.39
N MET A 28 14.17 20.69 39.34
CA MET A 28 13.85 20.27 37.97
C MET A 28 14.08 18.76 37.77
N ALA A 29 15.15 18.21 38.35
CA ALA A 29 15.40 16.77 38.32
C ALA A 29 14.30 15.98 39.06
N ASP A 30 13.89 16.43 40.25
CA ASP A 30 12.78 15.83 41.01
C ASP A 30 11.48 15.83 40.19
N LEU A 31 11.11 16.99 39.62
CA LEU A 31 9.89 17.12 38.82
C LEU A 31 9.96 16.28 37.54
N ARG A 32 11.12 16.26 36.87
CA ARG A 32 11.30 15.41 35.69
C ARG A 32 11.20 13.94 36.04
N GLN A 33 11.70 13.53 37.20
CA GLN A 33 11.54 12.15 37.68
C GLN A 33 10.06 11.81 37.86
N VAL A 34 9.25 12.71 38.42
CA VAL A 34 7.80 12.51 38.56
C VAL A 34 7.14 12.34 37.18
N THR A 35 7.37 13.25 36.23
CA THR A 35 6.82 13.13 34.87
C THR A 35 7.22 11.79 34.21
N LEU A 36 8.49 11.38 34.33
CA LEU A 36 8.95 10.10 33.75
C LEU A 36 8.32 8.88 34.44
N LEU A 37 8.03 8.95 35.73
CA LEU A 37 7.32 7.89 36.45
C LEU A 37 5.86 7.79 36.00
N GLU A 38 5.19 8.92 35.80
CA GLU A 38 3.84 8.98 35.25
C GLU A 38 3.78 8.42 33.82
N GLU A 39 4.72 8.81 32.96
CA GLU A 39 4.90 8.23 31.63
C GLU A 39 5.08 6.70 31.70
N LEU A 40 5.95 6.21 32.58
CA LEU A 40 6.22 4.78 32.74
C LEU A 40 4.99 4.00 33.23
N LEU A 41 4.23 4.56 34.17
CA LEU A 41 3.01 3.93 34.68
C LEU A 41 1.95 3.80 33.58
N LEU A 42 1.73 4.86 32.81
CA LEU A 42 0.86 4.82 31.64
C LEU A 42 1.35 3.78 30.64
N LEU A 43 2.62 3.82 30.24
CA LEU A 43 3.15 2.86 29.27
C LEU A 43 2.93 1.40 29.72
N LYS A 44 3.13 1.08 31.00
CA LYS A 44 2.86 -0.26 31.56
C LYS A 44 1.38 -0.66 31.52
N GLU A 45 0.46 0.29 31.75
CA GLU A 45 -0.97 0.03 31.65
C GLU A 45 -1.37 -0.31 30.20
N TYR A 46 -0.86 0.47 29.25
CA TYR A 46 -1.16 0.31 27.83
C TYR A 46 -0.45 -0.92 27.20
N GLU A 47 0.70 -1.34 27.71
CA GLU A 47 1.53 -2.43 27.17
C GLU A 47 0.74 -3.74 27.00
N LYS A 48 -0.03 -4.16 28.00
CA LYS A 48 -0.80 -5.42 27.93
C LYS A 48 -1.85 -5.41 26.82
N ARG A 49 -2.58 -4.30 26.70
CA ARG A 49 -3.62 -4.12 25.66
C ARG A 49 -2.97 -4.01 24.28
N GLU A 50 -1.88 -3.26 24.15
CA GLU A 50 -1.12 -3.12 22.91
C GLU A 50 -0.61 -4.47 22.41
N THR A 51 -0.01 -5.26 23.29
CA THR A 51 0.49 -6.61 22.97
C THR A 51 -0.64 -7.51 22.47
N THR A 52 -1.82 -7.41 23.09
CA THR A 52 -3.00 -8.20 22.72
C THR A 52 -3.54 -7.79 21.33
N LEU A 53 -3.67 -6.50 21.06
CA LEU A 53 -4.15 -5.98 19.77
C LEU A 53 -3.13 -6.26 18.65
N SER A 54 -1.84 -6.03 18.90
CA SER A 54 -0.76 -6.36 17.97
C SER A 54 -0.72 -7.85 17.65
N GLY A 55 -0.86 -8.71 18.67
CA GLY A 55 -0.96 -10.16 18.49
C GLY A 55 -2.18 -10.57 17.64
N ARG A 56 -3.33 -9.91 17.81
CA ARG A 56 -4.52 -10.13 16.98
C ARG A 56 -4.28 -9.77 15.53
N VAL A 57 -3.66 -8.61 15.26
CA VAL A 57 -3.29 -8.17 13.91
C VAL A 57 -2.32 -9.16 13.28
N MET A 58 -1.28 -9.58 14.00
CA MET A 58 -0.31 -10.57 13.52
C MET A 58 -0.99 -11.90 13.16
N SER A 59 -1.84 -12.41 14.04
CA SER A 59 -2.58 -13.66 13.80
C SER A 59 -3.45 -13.56 12.54
N LYS A 60 -4.24 -12.48 12.42
CA LYS A 60 -5.09 -12.26 11.23
C LYS A 60 -4.29 -12.08 9.95
N ARG A 61 -3.13 -11.44 10.02
CA ARG A 61 -2.22 -11.28 8.88
C ARG A 61 -1.64 -12.62 8.44
N ALA A 62 -1.25 -13.48 9.40
CA ALA A 62 -0.76 -14.82 9.11
C ALA A 62 -1.86 -15.71 8.48
N GLU A 63 -3.07 -15.71 9.07
CA GLU A 63 -4.24 -16.41 8.52
C GLU A 63 -4.53 -15.98 7.07
N LEU A 64 -4.55 -14.67 6.80
CA LEU A 64 -4.79 -14.13 5.46
C LEU A 64 -3.69 -14.54 4.47
N ALA A 65 -2.43 -14.50 4.90
CA ALA A 65 -1.30 -14.94 4.07
C ALA A 65 -1.41 -16.43 3.72
N GLU A 66 -1.81 -17.28 4.67
CA GLU A 66 -2.01 -18.71 4.44
C GLU A 66 -3.14 -18.98 3.44
N ILE A 67 -4.30 -18.33 3.59
CA ILE A 67 -5.42 -18.50 2.66
C ILE A 67 -5.05 -17.98 1.27
N ASN A 68 -4.37 -16.84 1.17
CA ASN A 68 -3.89 -16.32 -0.12
C ASN A 68 -2.89 -17.27 -0.78
N GLY A 69 -2.00 -17.89 -0.02
CA GLY A 69 -1.10 -18.93 -0.50
C GLY A 69 -1.87 -20.12 -1.09
N LYS A 70 -2.84 -20.66 -0.34
CA LYS A 70 -3.71 -21.76 -0.82
C LYS A 70 -4.51 -21.38 -2.05
N ALA A 71 -5.07 -20.16 -2.09
CA ALA A 71 -5.83 -19.66 -3.23
C ALA A 71 -4.94 -19.57 -4.48
N SER A 72 -3.72 -19.04 -4.34
CA SER A 72 -2.76 -18.94 -5.44
C SER A 72 -2.34 -20.31 -5.97
N GLU A 73 -2.12 -21.29 -5.09
CA GLU A 73 -1.79 -22.65 -5.49
C GLU A 73 -2.94 -23.32 -6.26
N MET A 74 -4.18 -23.19 -5.78
CA MET A 74 -5.36 -23.71 -6.47
C MET A 74 -5.57 -23.05 -7.83
N GLN A 75 -5.34 -21.74 -7.93
CA GLN A 75 -5.38 -21.01 -9.19
C GLN A 75 -4.33 -21.52 -10.18
N ALA A 76 -3.11 -21.79 -9.71
CA ALA A 76 -2.04 -22.33 -10.56
C ALA A 76 -2.39 -23.73 -11.08
N ARG A 77 -2.94 -24.61 -10.23
CA ARG A 77 -3.42 -25.94 -10.62
C ARG A 77 -4.55 -25.85 -11.66
N LEU A 78 -5.47 -24.91 -11.48
CA LEU A 78 -6.55 -24.65 -12.43
C LEU A 78 -6.01 -24.22 -13.81
N GLU A 79 -4.99 -23.35 -13.85
CA GLU A 79 -4.37 -22.91 -15.10
C GLU A 79 -3.64 -24.06 -15.84
N VAL A 80 -3.00 -24.99 -15.11
CA VAL A 80 -2.44 -26.20 -15.73
C VAL A 80 -3.56 -27.03 -16.36
N LYS A 81 -4.65 -27.26 -15.63
CA LYS A 81 -5.79 -28.05 -16.13
C LYS A 81 -6.46 -27.43 -17.36
N LYS A 82 -6.59 -26.11 -17.41
CA LYS A 82 -7.06 -25.40 -18.62
C LYS A 82 -6.16 -25.65 -19.83
N ARG A 83 -4.84 -25.59 -19.66
CA ARG A 83 -3.87 -25.90 -20.73
C ARG A 83 -3.97 -27.34 -21.21
N ASP A 84 -4.20 -28.29 -20.29
CA ASP A 84 -4.38 -29.69 -20.64
C ASP A 84 -5.68 -29.92 -21.44
N ILE A 85 -6.77 -29.24 -21.04
CA ILE A 85 -8.03 -29.21 -21.80
C ILE A 85 -7.81 -28.67 -23.21
N ASP A 86 -7.10 -27.54 -23.36
CA ASP A 86 -6.81 -26.95 -24.67
C ASP A 86 -6.00 -27.91 -25.55
N ARG A 87 -4.98 -28.57 -24.98
CA ARG A 87 -4.17 -29.59 -25.67
C ARG A 87 -4.99 -30.80 -26.12
N LEU A 88 -5.88 -31.30 -25.26
CA LEU A 88 -6.76 -32.43 -25.60
C LEU A 88 -7.77 -32.02 -26.68
N SER A 89 -8.32 -30.81 -26.60
CA SER A 89 -9.22 -30.26 -27.62
C SER A 89 -8.53 -30.14 -28.97
N ASP A 90 -7.29 -29.64 -29.01
CA ASP A 90 -6.52 -29.54 -30.26
C ASP A 90 -6.15 -30.92 -30.82
N ARG A 91 -5.88 -31.90 -29.96
CA ARG A 91 -5.67 -33.29 -30.38
C ARG A 91 -6.94 -33.93 -30.96
N GLU A 92 -8.10 -33.64 -30.38
CA GLU A 92 -9.39 -34.06 -30.94
C GLU A 92 -9.64 -33.42 -32.32
N LYS A 93 -9.39 -32.11 -32.47
CA LYS A 93 -9.47 -31.41 -33.77
C LYS A 93 -8.52 -32.00 -34.80
N ALA A 94 -7.28 -32.29 -34.42
CA ALA A 94 -6.30 -32.92 -35.30
C ALA A 94 -6.73 -34.34 -35.73
N LEU A 95 -7.30 -35.12 -34.81
CA LEU A 95 -7.86 -36.44 -35.11
C LEU A 95 -9.05 -36.34 -36.07
N ASN A 96 -9.94 -35.38 -35.86
CA ASN A 96 -11.07 -35.09 -36.76
C ASN A 96 -10.57 -34.66 -38.16
N ALA A 97 -9.54 -33.81 -38.24
CA ALA A 97 -8.93 -33.40 -39.51
C ALA A 97 -8.25 -34.57 -40.24
N SER A 98 -7.53 -35.44 -39.51
CA SER A 98 -6.93 -36.66 -40.06
C SER A 98 -7.99 -37.65 -40.57
N PHE A 99 -9.12 -37.76 -39.88
CA PHE A 99 -10.27 -38.54 -40.34
C PHE A 99 -10.84 -37.98 -41.65
N VAL A 100 -11.08 -36.66 -41.73
CA VAL A 100 -11.56 -36.01 -42.97
C VAL A 100 -10.57 -36.18 -44.13
N THR A 101 -9.27 -36.01 -43.88
CA THR A 101 -8.22 -36.20 -44.88
C THR A 101 -8.19 -37.65 -45.39
N SER A 102 -8.33 -38.63 -44.49
CA SER A 102 -8.37 -40.06 -44.83
C SER A 102 -9.61 -40.45 -45.64
N LEU A 103 -10.70 -39.67 -45.57
CA LEU A 103 -11.91 -39.93 -46.35
C LEU A 103 -11.76 -39.52 -47.83
N GLY A 104 -10.97 -38.49 -48.14
CA GLY A 104 -10.73 -37.96 -49.48
C GLY A 104 -11.92 -37.23 -50.12
N ASP A 105 -11.64 -36.38 -51.11
CA ASP A 105 -12.68 -35.64 -51.84
C ASP A 105 -13.46 -36.56 -52.79
N GLY A 106 -14.79 -36.66 -52.60
CA GLY A 106 -15.70 -37.42 -53.46
C GLY A 106 -16.06 -38.83 -52.99
N ASN A 107 -15.80 -39.18 -51.72
CA ASN A 107 -16.16 -40.50 -51.19
C ASN A 107 -17.68 -40.67 -51.01
N LYS A 108 -18.29 -41.61 -51.78
CA LYS A 108 -19.73 -41.92 -51.75
C LYS A 108 -20.25 -42.34 -50.37
N PHE A 109 -19.35 -42.77 -49.48
CA PHE A 109 -19.67 -43.19 -48.13
C PHE A 109 -19.28 -42.18 -47.04
N SER A 110 -18.86 -40.97 -47.41
CA SER A 110 -18.43 -39.92 -46.48
C SER A 110 -19.45 -39.64 -45.37
N ASP A 111 -20.71 -39.43 -45.73
CA ASP A 111 -21.79 -39.15 -44.77
C ASP A 111 -22.06 -40.33 -43.84
N PHE A 112 -21.97 -41.55 -44.36
CA PHE A 112 -22.14 -42.77 -43.58
C PHE A 112 -20.98 -42.98 -42.61
N LEU A 113 -19.73 -42.84 -43.08
CA LEU A 113 -18.53 -43.01 -42.26
C LEU A 113 -18.44 -41.92 -41.19
N THR A 114 -18.82 -40.68 -41.49
CA THR A 114 -18.90 -39.58 -40.52
C THR A 114 -19.98 -39.85 -39.48
N LYS A 115 -21.15 -40.38 -39.88
CA LYS A 115 -22.18 -40.84 -38.93
C LYS A 115 -21.66 -41.98 -38.04
N VAL A 116 -20.94 -42.95 -38.59
CA VAL A 116 -20.36 -44.07 -37.84
C VAL A 116 -19.28 -43.60 -36.87
N PHE A 117 -18.42 -42.67 -37.28
CA PHE A 117 -17.38 -42.05 -36.47
C PHE A 117 -17.96 -41.26 -35.28
N LYS A 118 -19.11 -40.58 -35.49
CA LYS A 118 -19.84 -39.83 -34.45
C LYS A 118 -20.75 -40.68 -33.56
N LYS A 119 -21.16 -41.89 -33.96
CA LYS A 119 -22.11 -42.73 -33.21
C LYS A 119 -21.45 -43.38 -31.98
N LYS A 120 -22.12 -43.42 -30.81
CA LYS A 120 -21.73 -44.23 -29.62
C LYS A 120 -22.44 -45.59 -29.67
N ILE A 121 -21.76 -46.70 -29.98
CA ILE A 121 -22.36 -48.05 -30.14
C ILE A 121 -21.38 -49.17 -29.72
N LYS A 122 -21.93 -50.21 -29.07
CA LYS A 122 -21.30 -51.49 -28.69
C LYS A 122 -20.84 -52.35 -29.89
N ARG A 123 -19.69 -53.01 -29.68
CA ARG A 123 -18.83 -53.74 -30.64
C ARG A 123 -19.55 -54.74 -31.56
N ALA A 124 -19.26 -54.65 -32.87
CA ALA A 124 -19.30 -55.77 -33.82
C ALA A 124 -18.31 -55.51 -34.98
N LYS A 125 -17.52 -56.53 -35.35
CA LYS A 125 -16.42 -56.49 -36.34
C LYS A 125 -16.90 -56.66 -37.80
N LYS A 126 -16.27 -55.94 -38.76
CA LYS A 126 -15.91 -56.40 -40.14
C LYS A 126 -15.20 -55.32 -41.01
N LYS A 127 -14.16 -55.76 -41.76
CA LYS A 127 -13.42 -55.19 -42.95
C LYS A 127 -12.33 -54.09 -42.73
N ALA A 128 -11.20 -54.18 -43.44
CA ALA A 128 -9.96 -53.40 -43.25
C ALA A 128 -10.04 -51.85 -43.36
N LEU A 129 -10.88 -51.29 -44.25
CA LEU A 129 -11.16 -49.83 -44.29
C LEU A 129 -11.98 -49.38 -43.06
N PHE A 130 -12.78 -50.29 -42.51
CA PHE A 130 -13.50 -50.11 -41.27
C PHE A 130 -12.54 -50.16 -40.07
N ASP A 131 -11.48 -50.96 -40.13
CA ASP A 131 -10.50 -51.10 -39.03
C ASP A 131 -9.75 -49.77 -38.77
N SER A 132 -9.34 -49.05 -39.82
CA SER A 132 -8.74 -47.71 -39.64
C SER A 132 -9.74 -46.69 -39.08
N THR A 133 -11.00 -46.76 -39.52
CA THR A 133 -12.08 -45.90 -39.02
C THR A 133 -12.44 -46.22 -37.56
N LEU A 134 -12.41 -47.50 -37.18
CA LEU A 134 -12.63 -47.98 -35.82
C LEU A 134 -11.51 -47.55 -34.88
N ALA A 135 -10.24 -47.64 -35.30
CA ALA A 135 -9.10 -47.22 -34.50
C ALA A 135 -9.09 -45.70 -34.25
N LEU A 136 -9.42 -44.89 -35.27
CA LEU A 136 -9.57 -43.44 -35.10
C LEU A 136 -10.77 -43.11 -34.17
N ARG A 137 -11.85 -43.88 -34.25
CA ARG A 137 -13.02 -43.72 -33.37
C ARG A 137 -12.74 -44.09 -31.92
N GLU A 138 -11.98 -45.15 -31.66
CA GLU A 138 -11.55 -45.54 -30.31
C GLU A 138 -10.73 -44.42 -29.68
N LYS A 139 -9.70 -43.94 -30.38
CA LYS A 139 -8.89 -42.79 -29.95
C LYS A 139 -9.72 -41.53 -29.71
N ARG A 140 -10.78 -41.29 -30.50
CA ARG A 140 -11.68 -40.14 -30.29
C ARG A 140 -12.51 -40.28 -29.03
N LEU A 141 -13.06 -41.46 -28.78
CA LEU A 141 -13.86 -41.72 -27.58
C LEU A 141 -13.00 -41.60 -26.31
N ASP A 142 -11.76 -42.11 -26.35
CA ASP A 142 -10.82 -41.96 -25.23
C ASP A 142 -10.50 -40.48 -24.97
N LEU A 143 -10.29 -39.68 -26.02
CA LEU A 143 -10.05 -38.24 -25.90
C LEU A 143 -11.29 -37.48 -25.39
N GLU A 144 -12.49 -37.83 -25.85
CA GLU A 144 -13.75 -37.24 -25.36
C GLU A 144 -13.97 -37.55 -23.87
N GLU A 145 -13.69 -38.78 -23.43
CA GLU A 145 -13.82 -39.18 -22.03
C GLU A 145 -12.82 -38.44 -21.14
N LEU A 146 -11.55 -38.37 -21.56
CA LEU A 146 -10.51 -37.59 -20.88
C LEU A 146 -10.86 -36.09 -20.83
N LEU A 147 -11.39 -35.52 -21.91
CA LEU A 147 -11.84 -34.11 -21.92
C LEU A 147 -12.95 -33.86 -20.90
N ILE A 148 -13.95 -34.73 -20.83
CA ILE A 148 -15.06 -34.59 -19.88
C ILE A 148 -14.54 -34.70 -18.44
N GLU A 149 -13.64 -35.64 -18.17
CA GLU A 149 -13.05 -35.82 -16.85
C GLU A 149 -12.19 -34.62 -16.43
N GLU A 150 -11.31 -34.13 -17.31
CA GLU A 150 -10.49 -32.95 -17.07
C GLU A 150 -11.32 -31.67 -16.91
N HIS A 151 -12.37 -31.49 -17.71
CA HIS A 151 -13.33 -30.39 -17.53
C HIS A 151 -14.03 -30.44 -16.17
N LYS A 152 -14.40 -31.63 -15.69
CA LYS A 152 -15.04 -31.81 -14.38
C LYS A 152 -14.08 -31.44 -13.25
N ILE A 153 -12.81 -31.84 -13.35
CA ILE A 153 -11.76 -31.50 -12.37
C ILE A 153 -11.48 -29.98 -12.38
N ALA A 154 -11.42 -29.36 -13.56
CA ALA A 154 -11.22 -27.92 -13.67
C ALA A 154 -12.38 -27.13 -13.05
N GLU A 155 -13.64 -27.56 -13.26
CA GLU A 155 -14.81 -26.94 -12.63
C GLU A 155 -14.80 -27.06 -11.10
N THR A 156 -14.38 -28.21 -10.54
CA THR A 156 -14.24 -28.35 -9.09
C THR A 156 -13.14 -27.43 -8.53
N LEU A 157 -11.96 -27.41 -9.17
CA LEU A 157 -10.85 -26.56 -8.75
C LEU A 157 -11.22 -25.07 -8.82
N LYS A 158 -11.98 -24.67 -9.84
CA LYS A 158 -12.48 -23.30 -9.99
C LYS A 158 -13.40 -22.90 -8.83
N LYS A 159 -14.36 -23.77 -8.46
CA LYS A 159 -15.25 -23.52 -7.31
C LYS A 159 -14.48 -23.41 -5.99
N ASP A 160 -13.48 -24.25 -5.79
CA ASP A 160 -12.65 -24.22 -4.59
C ASP A 160 -11.79 -22.95 -4.52
N ALA A 161 -11.19 -22.54 -5.64
CA ALA A 161 -10.42 -21.30 -5.75
C ALA A 161 -11.28 -20.06 -5.48
N ASP A 162 -12.48 -19.98 -6.07
CA ASP A 162 -13.44 -18.90 -5.83
C ASP A 162 -13.90 -18.86 -4.36
N GLY A 163 -14.07 -20.04 -3.73
CA GLY A 163 -14.37 -20.17 -2.32
C GLY A 163 -13.27 -19.61 -1.42
N LEU A 164 -12.00 -19.96 -1.71
CA LEU A 164 -10.84 -19.43 -0.99
C LEU A 164 -10.67 -17.92 -1.18
N LEU A 165 -10.89 -17.40 -2.40
CA LEU A 165 -10.85 -15.96 -2.66
C LEU A 165 -11.90 -15.18 -1.88
N LYS A 166 -13.11 -15.72 -1.75
CA LYS A 166 -14.15 -15.12 -0.89
C LYS A 166 -13.75 -15.11 0.58
N LYS A 167 -13.19 -16.22 1.08
CA LYS A 167 -12.66 -16.30 2.45
C LYS A 167 -11.54 -15.29 2.69
N ALA A 168 -10.63 -15.14 1.73
CA ALA A 168 -9.54 -14.15 1.79
C ALA A 168 -10.09 -12.72 1.88
N LYS A 169 -11.12 -12.35 1.11
CA LYS A 169 -11.76 -11.03 1.20
C LYS A 169 -12.39 -10.77 2.57
N VAL A 170 -13.05 -11.76 3.15
CA VAL A 170 -13.61 -11.65 4.50
C VAL A 170 -12.50 -11.47 5.53
N MET A 171 -11.42 -12.26 5.45
CA MET A 171 -10.27 -12.10 6.34
C MET A 171 -9.56 -10.76 6.17
N ASP A 172 -9.45 -10.23 4.95
CA ASP A 172 -8.89 -8.90 4.68
C ASP A 172 -9.72 -7.80 5.36
N SER A 173 -11.05 -7.90 5.30
CA SER A 173 -11.92 -6.97 6.05
C SER A 173 -11.73 -7.07 7.56
N GLN A 174 -11.61 -8.29 8.11
CA GLN A 174 -11.32 -8.51 9.53
C GLN A 174 -9.95 -7.94 9.94
N LEU A 175 -8.94 -8.11 9.09
CA LEU A 175 -7.61 -7.54 9.32
C LEU A 175 -7.65 -6.01 9.31
N LYS A 176 -8.39 -5.40 8.38
CA LYS A 176 -8.59 -3.94 8.34
C LYS A 176 -9.27 -3.42 9.60
N THR A 177 -10.30 -4.10 10.09
CA THR A 177 -10.93 -3.75 11.37
C THR A 177 -9.93 -3.86 12.52
N ALA A 178 -9.18 -4.96 12.62
CA ALA A 178 -8.17 -5.13 13.67
C ALA A 178 -7.04 -4.09 13.62
N LEU A 179 -6.65 -3.65 12.42
CA LEU A 179 -5.68 -2.56 12.23
C LEU A 179 -6.26 -1.21 12.68
N ALA A 180 -7.51 -0.92 12.33
CA ALA A 180 -8.19 0.30 12.76
C ALA A 180 -8.35 0.35 14.29
N ASP A 181 -8.68 -0.78 14.93
CA ASP A 181 -8.73 -0.88 16.39
C ASP A 181 -7.37 -0.58 17.04
N LEU A 182 -6.28 -1.10 16.46
CA LEU A 182 -4.92 -0.84 16.94
C LEU A 182 -4.52 0.64 16.75
N GLU A 183 -4.87 1.24 15.61
CA GLU A 183 -4.61 2.66 15.33
C GLU A 183 -5.40 3.57 16.28
N ALA A 184 -6.69 3.30 16.50
CA ALA A 184 -7.50 4.01 17.46
C ALA A 184 -6.89 3.94 18.87
N PHE A 185 -6.40 2.77 19.27
CA PHE A 185 -5.69 2.58 20.54
C PHE A 185 -4.36 3.36 20.62
N GLN A 186 -3.61 3.45 19.52
CA GLN A 186 -2.39 4.26 19.47
C GLN A 186 -2.68 5.75 19.61
N VAL A 187 -3.76 6.24 18.99
CA VAL A 187 -4.20 7.63 19.14
C VAL A 187 -4.65 7.91 20.57
N GLU A 188 -5.39 6.98 21.20
CA GLU A 188 -5.77 7.09 22.61
C GLU A 188 -4.53 7.16 23.52
N LYS A 189 -3.56 6.26 23.33
CA LYS A 189 -2.30 6.23 24.07
C LYS A 189 -1.52 7.53 23.90
N GLN A 190 -1.41 8.05 22.67
CA GLN A 190 -0.74 9.32 22.41
C GLN A 190 -1.48 10.50 23.05
N GLY A 191 -2.81 10.48 23.03
CA GLY A 191 -3.65 11.46 23.71
C GLY A 191 -3.34 11.50 25.21
N LYS A 192 -3.31 10.33 25.87
CA LYS A 192 -2.98 10.23 27.29
C LYS A 192 -1.55 10.61 27.64
N LEU A 193 -0.58 10.31 26.78
CA LEU A 193 0.80 10.77 26.98
C LEU A 193 0.91 12.29 26.82
N ASN A 194 0.13 12.90 25.92
CA ASN A 194 0.12 14.35 25.72
C ASN A 194 -0.62 15.12 26.82
N GLU A 195 -1.44 14.45 27.64
CA GLU A 195 -2.07 15.02 28.83
C GLU A 195 -1.09 15.14 30.01
N LEU A 196 0.12 14.58 29.91
CA LEU A 196 1.12 14.65 30.97
C LEU A 196 1.74 16.05 31.05
N ASP A 197 1.76 16.59 32.26
CA ASP A 197 2.34 17.90 32.53
C ASP A 197 3.87 17.86 32.45
N VAL A 198 4.42 18.75 31.63
CA VAL A 198 5.86 18.96 31.52
C VAL A 198 6.22 20.30 32.14
N VAL A 199 7.08 20.27 33.17
CA VAL A 199 7.58 21.49 33.79
C VAL A 199 8.80 22.01 33.04
N VAL A 200 8.81 23.31 32.78
CA VAL A 200 9.94 24.01 32.14
C VAL A 200 10.32 25.23 32.98
N PRO A 201 11.59 25.39 33.39
CA PRO A 201 12.05 26.57 34.07
C PRO A 201 12.27 27.68 33.05
N LEU A 202 11.58 28.81 33.24
CA LEU A 202 11.78 30.00 32.41
C LEU A 202 12.52 31.06 33.20
N ARG A 203 13.59 31.61 32.61
CA ARG A 203 14.21 32.83 33.11
C ARG A 203 13.34 34.02 32.70
N LEU A 204 13.24 35.02 33.57
CA LEU A 204 12.43 36.22 33.31
C LEU A 204 12.70 36.88 31.95
N HIS A 205 13.95 36.87 31.49
CA HIS A 205 14.31 37.43 30.17
C HIS A 205 13.84 36.60 28.97
N GLN A 206 13.41 35.34 29.19
CA GLN A 206 12.88 34.47 28.13
C GLN A 206 11.37 34.70 27.91
N VAL A 207 10.72 35.49 28.77
CA VAL A 207 9.30 35.83 28.64
C VAL A 207 9.17 37.10 27.80
N GLU A 208 8.92 36.94 26.50
CA GLU A 208 8.74 38.06 25.57
C GLU A 208 7.32 38.65 25.60
N HIS A 209 6.36 37.96 26.23
CA HIS A 209 4.98 38.42 26.37
C HIS A 209 4.86 39.41 27.54
N VAL A 210 5.00 40.69 27.23
CA VAL A 210 4.85 41.80 28.19
C VAL A 210 3.58 42.59 27.85
N TYR A 211 2.58 42.57 28.73
CA TYR A 211 1.39 43.43 28.64
C TYR A 211 1.59 44.60 29.62
N ASN A 212 1.53 45.85 29.16
CA ASN A 212 1.74 47.05 30.00
C ASN A 212 3.02 47.03 30.87
N ALA A 213 4.17 46.68 30.29
CA ALA A 213 5.47 46.67 30.97
C ALA A 213 5.59 45.73 32.19
N ALA A 214 4.62 44.82 32.40
CA ALA A 214 4.64 43.81 33.45
C ALA A 214 4.50 42.40 32.85
N VAL A 215 5.16 41.43 33.49
CA VAL A 215 4.95 40.00 33.19
C VAL A 215 3.61 39.59 33.84
N PRO A 216 2.64 39.07 33.08
CA PRO A 216 1.37 38.61 33.64
C PRO A 216 1.58 37.51 34.70
N PHE A 217 0.76 37.51 35.75
CA PHE A 217 0.78 36.45 36.77
C PHE A 217 0.30 35.10 36.22
N ASP A 218 -0.51 35.13 35.15
CA ASP A 218 -1.00 33.95 34.45
C ASP A 218 -0.44 33.89 33.03
N LEU A 219 0.32 32.83 32.76
CA LEU A 219 0.94 32.54 31.46
C LEU A 219 0.14 31.47 30.67
N SER A 220 -1.00 31.00 31.18
CA SER A 220 -1.88 30.04 30.49
C SER A 220 -2.26 30.43 29.05
N PRO A 221 -2.51 31.71 28.70
CA PRO A 221 -2.78 32.09 27.32
C PRO A 221 -1.52 32.24 26.44
N CYS A 222 -0.31 32.06 26.99
CA CYS A 222 0.93 32.26 26.26
C CYS A 222 1.34 30.99 25.49
N LEU A 223 1.73 31.17 24.23
CA LEU A 223 2.32 30.11 23.42
C LEU A 223 3.82 30.00 23.68
N ILE A 224 4.31 28.79 23.97
CA ILE A 224 5.73 28.52 24.17
C ILE A 224 6.33 28.00 22.85
N PHE A 225 7.36 28.68 22.36
CA PHE A 225 8.11 28.25 21.18
C PHE A 225 9.60 28.12 21.52
N ALA A 226 10.24 27.10 20.96
CA ALA A 226 11.70 27.07 20.95
C ALA A 226 12.23 28.14 19.99
N ASN A 227 13.23 28.92 20.40
CA ASN A 227 13.83 29.94 19.52
C ASN A 227 14.35 29.35 18.20
N THR A 228 14.77 28.09 18.22
CA THR A 228 15.21 27.36 17.02
C THR A 228 14.06 27.09 16.06
N SER A 229 12.88 26.69 16.55
CA SER A 229 11.72 26.43 15.69
C SER A 229 11.15 27.73 15.12
N LEU A 230 11.14 28.81 15.90
CA LEU A 230 10.72 30.13 15.44
C LEU A 230 11.67 30.69 14.37
N SER A 231 12.99 30.56 14.58
CA SER A 231 14.00 30.96 13.61
C SER A 231 13.91 30.14 12.31
N ALA A 232 13.69 28.82 12.42
CA ALA A 232 13.52 27.94 11.27
C ALA A 232 12.26 28.30 10.48
N LEU A 233 11.13 28.58 11.15
CA LEU A 233 9.90 29.01 10.52
C LEU A 233 10.08 30.34 9.77
N GLN A 234 10.71 31.33 10.41
CA GLN A 234 11.03 32.60 9.77
C GLN A 234 11.92 32.43 8.53
N ARG A 235 12.92 31.56 8.60
CA ARG A 235 13.76 31.22 7.43
C ARG A 235 12.92 30.58 6.33
N ARG A 236 12.08 29.59 6.66
CA ARG A 236 11.24 28.89 5.67
C ARG A 236 10.21 29.81 5.01
N ILE A 237 9.66 30.78 5.74
CA ILE A 237 8.77 31.80 5.17
C ILE A 237 9.50 32.62 4.10
N LYS A 238 10.75 33.02 4.35
CA LYS A 238 11.56 33.76 3.36
C LYS A 238 11.86 32.91 2.12
N GLU A 239 12.22 31.64 2.31
CA GLU A 239 12.44 30.69 1.21
C GLU A 239 11.19 30.54 0.35
N LEU A 240 10.02 30.32 0.96
CA LEU A 240 8.75 30.19 0.24
C LEU A 240 8.36 31.47 -0.51
N GLN A 241 8.67 32.65 0.05
CA GLN A 241 8.46 33.92 -0.67
C GLN A 241 9.35 34.01 -1.91
N GLN A 242 10.60 33.57 -1.81
CA GLN A 242 11.52 33.53 -2.94
C GLN A 242 11.07 32.50 -3.99
N GLU A 243 10.78 31.26 -3.59
CA GLU A 243 10.25 30.20 -4.46
C GLU A 243 8.99 30.67 -5.21
N LYS A 244 8.05 31.32 -4.51
CA LYS A 244 6.82 31.87 -5.11
C LYS A 244 7.13 32.98 -6.12
N SER A 245 8.16 33.81 -5.87
CA SER A 245 8.58 34.86 -6.80
C SER A 245 9.20 34.29 -8.08
N GLU A 246 10.01 33.23 -7.94
CA GLU A 246 10.67 32.54 -9.05
C GLU A 246 9.64 31.77 -9.90
N GLN A 247 8.72 31.03 -9.26
CA GLN A 247 7.62 30.37 -9.95
C GLN A 247 6.74 31.37 -10.71
N ARG A 248 6.50 32.56 -10.17
CA ARG A 248 5.77 33.63 -10.89
C ARG A 248 6.53 34.14 -12.11
N LYS A 249 7.87 34.23 -12.06
CA LYS A 249 8.69 34.59 -13.23
C LYS A 249 8.63 33.50 -14.30
N PHE A 250 8.85 32.24 -13.92
CA PHE A 250 8.73 31.10 -14.82
C PHE A 250 7.35 31.01 -15.47
N TYR A 251 6.27 31.21 -14.71
CA TYR A 251 4.91 31.23 -15.25
C TYR A 251 4.71 32.37 -16.26
N LYS A 252 5.30 33.55 -16.02
CA LYS A 252 5.24 34.68 -16.95
C LYS A 252 6.00 34.41 -18.25
N GLU A 253 7.19 33.83 -18.16
CA GLU A 253 8.02 33.45 -19.31
C GLU A 253 7.36 32.35 -20.13
N ALA A 254 6.87 31.29 -19.49
CA ALA A 254 6.14 30.21 -20.15
C ALA A 254 4.88 30.73 -20.87
N ARG A 255 4.15 31.68 -20.25
CA ARG A 255 3.00 32.33 -20.90
C ARG A 255 3.42 33.14 -22.13
N GLN A 256 4.53 33.88 -22.06
CA GLN A 256 5.05 34.62 -23.22
C GLN A 256 5.48 33.69 -24.35
N GLN A 257 6.19 32.61 -24.04
CA GLN A 257 6.57 31.58 -25.00
C GLN A 257 5.34 30.92 -25.64
N HIS A 258 4.31 30.59 -24.85
CA HIS A 258 3.08 30.00 -25.36
C HIS A 258 2.35 30.93 -26.34
N VAL A 259 2.24 32.23 -26.01
CA VAL A 259 1.66 33.22 -26.94
C VAL A 259 2.50 33.35 -28.21
N HIS A 260 3.82 33.37 -28.09
CA HIS A 260 4.73 33.44 -29.23
C HIS A 260 4.59 32.21 -30.14
N LEU A 261 4.53 31.00 -29.58
CA LEU A 261 4.34 29.75 -30.33
C LEU A 261 2.97 29.72 -31.03
N ILE A 262 1.90 30.19 -30.40
CA ILE A 262 0.59 30.31 -31.06
C ILE A 262 0.67 31.26 -32.26
N LYS A 263 1.33 32.41 -32.11
CA LYS A 263 1.48 33.38 -33.19
C LYS A 263 2.29 32.79 -34.34
N ASN A 264 3.39 32.11 -34.04
CA ASN A 264 4.21 31.42 -35.05
C ASN A 264 3.43 30.29 -35.74
N ARG A 265 2.60 29.55 -35.01
CA ARG A 265 1.75 28.50 -35.59
C ARG A 265 0.78 29.07 -36.62
N ARG A 266 0.12 30.20 -36.32
CA ARG A 266 -0.75 30.89 -37.28
C ARG A 266 -0.01 31.37 -38.53
N VAL A 267 1.16 31.98 -38.35
CA VAL A 267 1.97 32.43 -39.50
C VAL A 267 2.44 31.25 -40.36
N MET A 268 2.74 30.10 -39.74
CA MET A 268 3.10 28.89 -40.48
C MET A 268 1.88 28.26 -41.18
N GLU A 269 0.70 28.25 -40.54
CA GLU A 269 -0.57 27.83 -41.16
C GLU A 269 -0.88 28.70 -42.40
N GLU A 270 -0.81 30.03 -42.27
CA GLU A 270 -1.00 30.97 -43.40
C GLU A 270 0.04 30.75 -44.52
N ARG A 271 1.28 30.42 -44.16
CA ARG A 271 2.34 30.17 -45.15
C ARG A 271 2.20 28.82 -45.85
N ILE A 272 1.62 27.82 -45.18
CA ILE A 272 1.26 26.54 -45.79
C ILE A 272 0.10 26.75 -46.77
N GLU A 273 -0.96 27.47 -46.39
CA GLU A 273 -2.08 27.79 -47.29
C GLU A 273 -1.59 28.52 -48.56
N GLN A 274 -0.69 29.49 -48.43
CA GLN A 274 -0.10 30.20 -49.58
C GLN A 274 0.76 29.32 -50.51
N LEU A 275 1.28 28.20 -50.00
CA LEU A 275 2.05 27.23 -50.79
C LEU A 275 1.16 26.14 -51.39
N GLU A 276 -0.01 25.89 -50.82
CA GLU A 276 -1.03 24.96 -51.36
C GLU A 276 -1.90 25.61 -52.45
N GLU A 277 -2.04 26.94 -52.46
CA GLU A 277 -2.75 27.70 -53.52
C GLU A 277 -1.92 27.98 -54.79
N LYS A 278 -0.66 27.53 -54.86
CA LYS A 278 0.22 27.66 -56.04
C LYS A 278 0.46 26.33 -56.74
#